data_AF-A0A848WN62-F1
#
_entry.id   AF-A0A848WN62-F1
#
_cell.length_a   1.000
_cell.length_b   1.000
_cell.length_c   1.000
_cell.angle_alpha   90.00
_cell.angle_beta   90.00
_cell.angle_gamma   90.00
#
_symmetry.space_group_name_H-M   'P 1'
#
loop_
_entity.id
_entity.type
_entity.pdbx_description
1 polymer ?
#
loop_
_entity_poly.entity_id
_entity_poly.type
_entity_poly.pdbx_seq_one_letter_code
_entity_poly.pdbx_strand_id
1 'polypeptide(L)'
;LYATPEYLAENGTPEKIEDLSDHRLICQRVTSTQVSAGAQLVQELLAHDIPSLLTVNNYFGVLQAVLAGLGIGVLPDYVIQDFPTIQRVLPNVESNEIPVFLAFPEELRQSKRIAAFRDFVTEEIIAHRRKMREDAEAH
;
A
#
# COMPACT_ATOMS: atom_id res chain seq x y z
N LEU A 1 2.91 0.28 -6.11
CA LEU A 1 1.96 0.85 -7.09
C LEU A 1 1.21 -0.30 -7.76
N TYR A 2 -0.09 -0.15 -8.01
CA TYR A 2 -0.92 -1.26 -8.47
C TYR A 2 -1.93 -0.85 -9.54
N ALA A 3 -2.19 -1.73 -10.49
CA ALA A 3 -3.19 -1.54 -11.56
C ALA A 3 -3.84 -2.88 -11.92
N THR A 4 -5.01 -2.84 -12.57
CA THR A 4 -5.62 -4.05 -13.13
C THR A 4 -4.96 -4.43 -14.47
N PRO A 5 -4.90 -5.73 -14.82
CA PRO A 5 -4.40 -6.18 -16.12
C PRO A 5 -5.15 -5.53 -17.29
N GLU A 6 -6.46 -5.33 -17.14
CA GLU A 6 -7.31 -4.71 -18.16
C GLU A 6 -6.91 -3.24 -18.39
N TYR A 7 -6.65 -2.49 -17.32
CA TYR A 7 -6.19 -1.11 -17.43
C TYR A 7 -4.83 -1.02 -18.15
N LEU A 8 -3.90 -1.92 -17.81
CA LEU A 8 -2.57 -1.98 -18.41
C LEU A 8 -2.60 -2.42 -19.88
N ALA A 9 -3.53 -3.30 -20.25
CA ALA A 9 -3.73 -3.72 -21.63
C ALA A 9 -4.22 -2.56 -22.52
N GLU A 10 -5.04 -1.66 -21.98
CA GLU A 10 -5.58 -0.52 -22.71
C GLU A 10 -4.64 0.71 -22.72
N ASN A 11 -3.89 0.94 -21.64
CA ASN A 11 -3.11 2.17 -21.45
C ASN A 11 -1.58 1.95 -21.52
N GLY A 12 -1.11 0.71 -21.63
CA GLY A 12 0.30 0.35 -21.53
C GLY A 12 0.75 0.06 -20.10
N THR A 13 1.90 -0.61 -19.96
CA THR A 13 2.53 -0.86 -18.66
C THR A 13 3.72 0.08 -18.48
N PRO A 14 3.76 0.89 -17.41
CA PRO A 14 4.89 1.79 -17.17
C PRO A 14 6.14 1.00 -16.76
N GLU A 15 7.26 1.30 -17.40
CA GLU A 15 8.57 0.68 -17.12
C GLU A 15 9.46 1.57 -16.25
N LYS A 16 9.23 2.90 -16.31
CA LYS A 16 9.92 3.92 -15.51
C LYS A 16 8.93 4.93 -14.94
N ILE A 17 9.37 5.73 -13.95
CA ILE A 17 8.51 6.69 -13.25
C ILE A 17 7.96 7.74 -14.22
N GLU A 18 8.74 8.15 -15.22
CA GLU A 18 8.33 9.15 -16.21
C GLU A 18 7.11 8.70 -17.03
N ASP A 19 6.91 7.39 -17.22
CA ASP A 19 5.76 6.87 -17.96
C ASP A 19 4.44 7.11 -17.21
N LEU A 20 4.49 7.43 -15.92
CA LEU A 20 3.30 7.78 -15.14
C LEU A 20 2.60 9.06 -15.63
N SER A 21 3.27 9.89 -16.45
CA SER A 21 2.62 11.05 -17.08
C SER A 21 1.46 10.66 -18.00
N ASP A 22 1.50 9.45 -18.57
CA ASP A 22 0.47 8.94 -19.47
C ASP A 22 -0.66 8.22 -18.71
N HIS A 23 -0.53 8.08 -17.39
CA HIS A 23 -1.47 7.37 -16.55
C HIS A 23 -2.21 8.28 -15.56
N ARG A 24 -3.39 7.83 -15.13
CA ARG A 24 -4.04 8.44 -13.98
C ARG A 24 -3.45 7.88 -12.69
N LEU A 25 -2.90 8.73 -11.85
CA LEU A 25 -2.51 8.35 -10.49
C LEU A 25 -3.69 8.48 -9.52
N ILE A 26 -3.92 7.43 -8.74
CA ILE A 26 -4.95 7.38 -7.71
C ILE A 26 -4.24 7.26 -6.36
N CYS A 27 -4.39 8.26 -5.51
CA CYS A 27 -3.67 8.31 -4.25
C CYS A 27 -4.48 8.96 -3.13
N GLN A 28 -3.98 8.83 -1.91
CA GLN A 28 -4.48 9.67 -0.82
C GLN A 28 -3.91 11.08 -0.93
N ARG A 29 -4.70 12.07 -0.49
CA ARG A 29 -4.26 13.47 -0.51
C ARG A 29 -3.06 13.65 0.44
N VAL A 30 -1.99 14.29 -0.01
CA VAL A 30 -0.78 14.51 0.81
C VAL A 30 -1.08 15.22 2.14
N THR A 31 -2.15 16.03 2.18
CA THR A 31 -2.59 16.78 3.36
C THR A 31 -3.51 16.02 4.31
N SER A 32 -3.93 14.79 4.01
CA SER A 32 -4.70 13.97 4.96
C SER A 32 -3.80 13.35 6.02
N THR A 33 -4.37 13.06 7.20
CA THR A 33 -3.72 12.24 8.23
C THR A 33 -3.45 10.84 7.68
N GLN A 34 -2.22 10.63 7.24
CA GLN A 34 -1.75 9.38 6.65
C GLN A 34 -0.33 9.09 7.14
N VAL A 35 0.15 7.87 6.88
CA VAL A 35 1.51 7.52 7.24
C VAL A 35 2.50 8.36 6.42
N SER A 36 3.49 8.95 7.10
CA SER A 36 4.46 9.86 6.50
C SER A 36 5.20 9.25 5.31
N ALA A 37 5.56 7.97 5.37
CA ALA A 37 6.22 7.27 4.27
C ALA A 37 5.34 7.21 3.01
N GLY A 38 4.03 6.95 3.17
CA GLY A 38 3.09 6.99 2.05
C GLY A 38 2.91 8.41 1.48
N ALA A 39 2.88 9.42 2.34
CA ALA A 39 2.82 10.82 1.91
C ALA A 39 4.06 11.25 1.12
N GLN A 40 5.24 10.84 1.57
CA GLN A 40 6.52 11.11 0.90
C GLN A 40 6.57 10.45 -0.48
N LEU A 41 6.17 9.18 -0.58
CA LEU A 41 6.10 8.49 -1.88
C LEU A 41 5.15 9.21 -2.84
N VAL A 42 3.95 9.59 -2.39
CA VAL A 42 3.02 10.36 -3.23
C VAL A 42 3.65 11.68 -3.66
N GLN A 43 4.31 12.39 -2.75
CA GLN A 43 4.96 13.67 -3.07
C GLN A 43 6.08 13.51 -4.11
N GLU A 44 6.88 12.45 -4.00
CA GLU A 44 7.93 12.11 -4.97
C GLU A 44 7.33 11.83 -6.34
N LEU A 45 6.30 10.99 -6.42
CA LEU A 45 5.61 10.67 -7.68
C LEU A 45 5.03 11.92 -8.35
N LEU A 46 4.43 12.83 -7.57
CA LEU A 46 3.86 14.07 -8.08
C LEU A 46 4.90 15.08 -8.57
N ALA A 47 6.19 14.87 -8.30
CA ALA A 47 7.26 15.68 -8.87
C ALA A 47 7.51 15.38 -10.36
N HIS A 48 6.98 14.27 -10.89
CA HIS A 48 7.15 13.84 -12.29
C HIS A 48 6.01 14.30 -13.23
N ASP A 49 5.38 15.44 -12.92
CA ASP A 49 4.36 16.11 -13.76
C ASP A 49 3.22 15.18 -14.22
N ILE A 50 2.57 14.52 -13.25
CA ILE A 50 1.45 13.61 -13.51
C ILE A 50 0.17 14.44 -13.74
N PRO A 51 -0.37 14.51 -14.97
CA PRO A 51 -1.44 15.44 -15.32
C PRO A 51 -2.83 14.96 -14.88
N SER A 52 -3.02 13.65 -14.70
CA SER A 52 -4.29 13.02 -14.36
C SER A 52 -4.24 12.44 -12.95
N LEU A 53 -5.04 13.00 -12.04
CA LEU A 53 -4.94 12.71 -10.62
C LEU A 53 -6.32 12.54 -9.99
N LEU A 54 -6.51 11.44 -9.26
CA LEU A 54 -7.70 11.19 -8.44
C LEU A 54 -7.29 11.03 -6.98
N THR A 55 -7.69 11.99 -6.12
CA THR A 55 -7.47 11.89 -4.68
C THR A 55 -8.66 11.27 -3.97
N VAL A 56 -8.42 10.28 -3.12
CA VAL A 56 -9.42 9.72 -2.19
C VAL A 56 -8.89 9.83 -0.76
N ASN A 57 -9.74 9.78 0.27
CA ASN A 57 -9.33 10.02 1.65
C ASN A 57 -9.04 8.73 2.45
N ASN A 58 -8.92 7.58 1.78
CA ASN A 58 -8.56 6.30 2.40
C ASN A 58 -8.08 5.29 1.33
N TYR A 59 -7.36 4.25 1.75
CA TYR A 59 -6.87 3.21 0.84
C TYR A 59 -7.97 2.37 0.21
N PHE A 60 -9.10 2.16 0.89
CA PHE A 60 -10.20 1.38 0.33
C PHE A 60 -10.80 2.04 -0.92
N GLY A 61 -10.95 3.36 -0.92
CA GLY A 61 -11.42 4.11 -2.08
C GLY A 61 -10.40 4.12 -3.23
N VAL A 62 -9.10 4.16 -2.92
CA VAL A 62 -8.05 3.96 -3.93
C VAL A 62 -8.16 2.56 -4.54
N LEU A 63 -8.29 1.52 -3.72
CA LEU A 63 -8.44 0.14 -4.16
C LEU A 63 -9.67 -0.02 -5.07
N GLN A 64 -10.84 0.47 -4.67
CA GLN A 64 -12.05 0.40 -5.47
C GLN A 64 -11.89 1.11 -6.82
N ALA A 65 -11.21 2.25 -6.85
CA ALA A 65 -10.95 2.98 -8.08
C ALA A 65 -9.97 2.23 -9.01
N VAL A 66 -8.96 1.54 -8.45
CA VAL A 66 -8.07 0.65 -9.22
C VAL A 66 -8.84 -0.54 -9.78
N LEU A 67 -9.64 -1.22 -8.95
CA LEU A 67 -10.45 -2.37 -9.37
C LEU A 67 -11.48 -2.00 -10.46
N ALA A 68 -11.95 -0.75 -10.46
CA ALA A 68 -12.81 -0.20 -11.50
C ALA A 68 -12.04 0.23 -12.78
N GLY A 69 -10.73 -0.02 -12.86
CA GLY A 69 -9.90 0.31 -14.02
C GLY A 69 -9.66 1.80 -14.22
N LEU A 70 -9.74 2.63 -13.17
CA LEU A 70 -9.64 4.08 -13.32
C LEU A 70 -8.20 4.60 -13.42
N GLY A 71 -7.19 3.78 -13.13
CA GLY A 71 -5.80 4.24 -13.05
C GLY A 71 -4.90 3.36 -12.19
N ILE A 72 -3.71 3.89 -11.91
CA ILE A 72 -2.68 3.27 -11.06
C ILE A 72 -2.82 3.78 -9.63
N GLY A 73 -2.98 2.87 -8.68
CA GLY A 73 -3.13 3.16 -7.26
C GLY A 73 -1.83 3.14 -6.47
N VAL A 74 -1.69 4.13 -5.58
CA VAL A 74 -0.71 4.10 -4.49
C VAL A 74 -1.34 3.41 -3.28
N LEU A 75 -1.06 2.12 -3.13
CA LEU A 75 -1.62 1.24 -2.09
C LEU A 75 -0.50 0.50 -1.35
N PRO A 76 -0.65 0.25 -0.05
CA PRO A 76 0.17 -0.72 0.68
C PRO A 76 -0.18 -2.15 0.29
N ASP A 77 0.82 -3.04 0.33
CA ASP A 77 0.72 -4.44 -0.08
C ASP A 77 -0.34 -5.23 0.71
N TYR A 78 -0.53 -4.91 2.00
CA TYR A 78 -1.52 -5.61 2.83
C TYR A 78 -2.96 -5.35 2.37
N VAL A 79 -3.22 -4.27 1.62
CA VAL A 79 -4.57 -3.95 1.11
C VAL A 79 -4.93 -4.82 -0.10
N ILE A 80 -3.93 -5.35 -0.80
CA ILE A 80 -4.12 -6.06 -2.07
C ILE A 80 -4.10 -7.58 -1.92
N GLN A 81 -3.84 -8.12 -0.72
CA GLN A 81 -3.68 -9.56 -0.49
C GLN A 81 -4.91 -10.39 -0.92
N ASP A 82 -6.11 -9.85 -0.77
CA ASP A 82 -7.36 -10.51 -1.16
C ASP A 82 -7.71 -10.35 -2.66
N PHE A 83 -6.87 -9.64 -3.41
CA PHE A 83 -7.10 -9.29 -4.81
C PHE A 83 -5.90 -9.72 -5.67
N PRO A 84 -5.69 -11.02 -5.90
CA PRO A 84 -4.51 -11.52 -6.63
C PRO A 84 -4.50 -11.10 -8.12
N THR A 85 -5.60 -10.56 -8.63
CA THR A 85 -5.73 -10.13 -10.02
C THR A 85 -5.07 -8.77 -10.29
N ILE A 86 -4.91 -7.91 -9.28
CA ILE A 86 -4.21 -6.64 -9.45
C ILE A 86 -2.70 -6.85 -9.51
N GLN A 87 -2.08 -6.18 -10.46
CA GLN A 87 -0.65 -6.31 -10.75
C GLN A 87 0.12 -5.16 -10.14
N ARG A 88 1.28 -5.50 -9.59
CA ARG A 88 2.26 -4.53 -9.14
C ARG A 88 2.94 -3.91 -10.35
N VAL A 89 2.97 -2.58 -10.42
CA VAL A 89 3.71 -1.82 -11.41
C VAL A 89 4.87 -1.07 -10.76
N LEU A 90 5.93 -0.82 -11.52
CA LEU A 90 7.16 -0.17 -11.04
C LEU A 90 7.65 -0.76 -9.70
N PRO A 91 8.04 -2.04 -9.66
CA PRO A 91 8.36 -2.73 -8.41
C PRO A 91 9.53 -2.09 -7.64
N ASN A 92 10.41 -1.36 -8.32
CA ASN A 92 11.53 -0.65 -7.68
C ASN A 92 11.11 0.66 -7.00
N VAL A 93 9.84 1.06 -7.10
CA VAL A 93 9.29 2.30 -6.54
C VAL A 93 8.45 1.94 -5.31
N GLU A 94 9.04 2.10 -4.13
CA GLU A 94 8.46 1.75 -2.83
C GLU A 94 8.59 2.91 -1.84
N SER A 95 7.67 2.97 -0.87
CA SER A 95 7.83 3.86 0.28
C SER A 95 8.81 3.26 1.29
N ASN A 96 9.39 4.11 2.13
CA ASN A 96 10.15 3.66 3.30
C ASN A 96 9.33 2.69 4.18
N GLU A 97 10.02 1.77 4.86
CA GLU A 97 9.38 0.86 5.81
C GLU A 97 8.63 1.61 6.91
N ILE A 98 7.42 1.15 7.19
CA ILE A 98 6.55 1.72 8.21
C ILE A 98 6.56 0.82 9.44
N PRO A 99 7.11 1.26 10.58
CA PRO A 99 7.05 0.47 11.80
C PRO A 99 5.61 0.39 12.32
N VAL A 100 5.17 -0.82 12.66
CA VAL A 100 3.85 -1.08 13.25
C VAL A 100 4.02 -1.24 14.76
N PHE A 101 3.23 -0.49 15.53
CA PHE A 101 3.25 -0.51 16.99
C PHE A 101 1.90 -0.96 17.55
N LEU A 102 1.94 -1.81 18.57
CA LEU A 102 0.77 -2.11 19.40
C LEU A 102 0.77 -1.17 20.62
N ALA A 103 -0.15 -0.22 20.65
CA ALA A 103 -0.28 0.76 21.74
C ALA A 103 -1.42 0.39 22.70
N PHE A 104 -1.13 0.43 24.00
CA PHE A 104 -2.12 0.27 25.07
C PHE A 104 -1.70 1.10 26.30
N PRO A 105 -2.66 1.55 27.13
CA PRO A 105 -2.37 2.29 28.37
C PRO A 105 -1.43 1.51 29.30
N GLU A 106 -0.48 2.21 29.91
CA GLU A 106 0.55 1.61 30.77
C GLU A 106 -0.04 0.90 32.00
N GLU A 107 -1.14 1.41 32.54
CA GLU A 107 -1.85 0.86 33.69
C GLU A 107 -2.38 -0.54 33.41
N LEU A 108 -2.66 -0.84 32.15
CA LEU A 108 -3.16 -2.14 31.70
C LEU A 108 -2.04 -3.15 31.43
N ARG A 109 -0.76 -2.78 31.59
CA ARG A 109 0.38 -3.68 31.35
C ARG A 109 0.32 -4.93 32.25
N GLN A 110 -0.20 -4.81 33.46
CA GLN A 110 -0.35 -5.95 34.39
C GLN A 110 -1.65 -6.74 34.18
N SER A 111 -2.53 -6.30 33.28
CA SER A 111 -3.76 -7.04 32.97
C SER A 111 -3.42 -8.33 32.24
N LYS A 112 -3.80 -9.48 32.84
CA LYS A 112 -3.64 -10.79 32.20
C LYS A 112 -4.32 -10.87 30.83
N ARG A 113 -5.45 -10.18 30.65
CA ARG A 113 -6.18 -10.14 29.37
C ARG A 113 -5.38 -9.41 28.29
N ILE A 114 -4.74 -8.29 28.65
CA ILE A 114 -3.92 -7.51 27.71
C ILE A 114 -2.63 -8.23 27.39
N ALA A 115 -1.98 -8.86 28.38
CA ALA A 115 -0.81 -9.69 28.16
C ALA A 115 -1.12 -10.83 27.17
N ALA A 116 -2.18 -11.60 27.42
CA ALA A 116 -2.58 -12.70 26.52
C ALA A 116 -2.88 -12.22 25.09
N PHE A 117 -3.58 -11.10 24.93
CA PHE A 117 -3.87 -10.53 23.61
C PHE A 117 -2.61 -10.04 22.90
N ARG A 118 -1.72 -9.33 23.61
CA ARG A 118 -0.44 -8.88 23.07
C ARG A 118 0.40 -10.06 22.59
N ASP A 119 0.51 -11.10 23.41
CA ASP A 119 1.32 -12.27 23.10
C ASP A 119 0.76 -12.96 21.85
N PHE A 120 -0.55 -13.18 21.79
CA PHE A 120 -1.24 -13.70 20.60
C PHE A 120 -0.98 -12.86 19.34
N VAL A 121 -1.20 -11.54 19.40
CA VAL A 121 -0.99 -10.65 18.22
C VAL A 121 0.46 -10.66 17.78
N THR A 122 1.41 -10.69 18.72
CA THR A 122 2.85 -10.72 18.40
C THR A 122 3.24 -12.02 17.73
N GLU A 123 2.75 -13.16 18.23
CA GLU A 123 2.97 -14.48 17.63
C GLU A 123 2.41 -14.56 16.21
N GLU A 124 1.17 -14.11 15.99
CA GLU A 124 0.54 -14.09 14.66
C GLU A 124 1.28 -13.19 13.67
N ILE A 125 1.73 -12.01 14.10
CA ILE A 125 2.52 -11.11 13.23
C ILE A 125 3.86 -11.74 12.85
N ILE A 126 4.55 -12.39 13.79
CA ILE A 126 5.83 -13.08 13.51
C ILE A 126 5.60 -14.25 12.53
N ALA A 127 4.58 -15.06 12.77
CA ALA A 127 4.23 -16.18 11.90
C ALA A 127 3.88 -15.71 10.48
N HIS A 128 3.09 -14.64 10.35
CA HIS A 128 2.73 -14.06 9.06
C HIS A 128 3.94 -13.49 8.31
N ARG A 129 4.83 -12.75 8.98
CA ARG A 129 6.06 -12.23 8.37
C ARG A 129 6.99 -13.33 7.88
N ARG A 130 7.11 -14.42 8.64
CA ARG A 130 7.89 -15.59 8.23
C ARG A 130 7.32 -16.20 6.95
N LYS A 131 6.01 -16.40 6.90
CA LYS A 131 5.33 -16.94 5.72
C LYS A 131 5.52 -16.05 4.48
N MET A 132 5.34 -14.73 4.62
CA MET A 132 5.57 -13.80 3.51
C MET A 132 7.00 -13.83 2.97
N ARG A 133 8.00 -14.03 3.84
CA ARG A 133 9.40 -14.16 3.43
C ARG A 133 9.66 -15.47 2.67
N GLU A 134 9.09 -16.56 3.15
CA GLU A 134 9.18 -17.87 2.47
C GLU A 134 8.51 -17.84 1.09
N ASP A 135 7.36 -17.16 0.95
CA ASP A 135 6.65 -17.00 -0.33
C ASP A 135 7.44 -16.12 -1.32
N ALA A 136 8.14 -15.09 -0.83
CA ALA A 136 8.96 -14.19 -1.64
C ALA A 136 10.28 -14.82 -2.11
N GLU A 137 10.85 -15.76 -1.35
CA GLU A 137 12.07 -16.51 -1.73
C GLU A 137 11.78 -17.64 -2.74
N ALA A 138 10.50 -18.00 -2.94
CA ALA A 138 10.06 -19.06 -3.84
C ALA A 138 9.73 -18.60 -5.28
N HIS A 139 9.71 -17.29 -5.54
CA HIS A 139 9.42 -16.66 -6.85
C HIS A 139 10.63 -15.88 -7.36
#